data_AF-A0A356QFI4-F1
#
_entry.id   AF-A0A356QFI4-F1
#
_cell.length_a   1.000
_cell.length_b   1.000
_cell.length_c   1.000
_cell.angle_alpha   90.00
_cell.angle_beta   90.00
_cell.angle_gamma   90.00
#
_symmetry.space_group_name_H-M   'P 1'
#
loop_
_entity.id
_entity.type
_entity.pdbx_description
1 polymer ?
#
loop_
_entity_poly.entity_id
_entity_poly.type
_entity_poly.pdbx_seq_one_letter_code
_entity_poly.pdbx_strand_id
1 'polypeptide(L)'
;AARKAAAERREKLRPLKKERDQAEKSMEKAQQALEEVEAVLADPELYTDSTRKAELTQALAKQAEIKARLDAAEQTWLAAEEAVEAMEAELLAI
;
A
#
# COMPACT_ATOMS: atom_id res chain seq x y z
N ALA A 1 17.64 -31.71 -13.80
CA ALA A 1 16.51 -31.00 -14.42
C ALA A 1 15.66 -30.24 -13.39
N ALA A 2 15.03 -30.91 -12.42
CA ALA A 2 14.11 -30.26 -11.46
C ALA A 2 14.68 -29.09 -10.63
N ARG A 3 15.94 -29.18 -10.17
CA ARG A 3 16.58 -28.08 -9.42
C ARG A 3 16.80 -26.81 -10.27
N LYS A 4 17.06 -26.96 -11.58
CA LYS A 4 17.28 -25.82 -12.49
C LYS A 4 15.96 -25.10 -12.78
N ALA A 5 14.90 -25.85 -13.07
CA ALA A 5 13.56 -25.29 -13.26
C ALA A 5 13.06 -24.56 -11.99
N ALA A 6 13.28 -25.14 -10.79
CA ALA A 6 12.92 -24.47 -9.54
C ALA A 6 13.70 -23.16 -9.30
N ALA A 7 14.98 -23.12 -9.68
CA ALA A 7 15.79 -21.90 -9.59
C ALA A 7 15.29 -20.81 -10.55
N GLU A 8 15.00 -21.16 -11.80
CA GLU A 8 14.46 -20.25 -12.81
C GLU A 8 13.09 -19.68 -12.40
N ARG A 9 12.20 -20.52 -11.84
CA ARG A 9 10.91 -20.06 -11.29
C ARG A 9 11.09 -19.03 -10.17
N ARG A 10 11.98 -19.33 -9.21
CA ARG A 10 12.30 -18.40 -8.11
C ARG A 10 12.87 -17.09 -8.63
N GLU A 11 13.76 -17.13 -9.60
CA GLU A 11 14.39 -15.95 -10.17
C GLU A 11 13.37 -15.02 -10.83
N LYS A 12 12.45 -15.58 -11.61
CA LYS A 12 11.38 -14.83 -12.29
C LYS A 12 10.34 -14.25 -11.33
N LEU A 13 9.97 -14.97 -10.28
CA LEU A 13 8.93 -14.53 -9.32
C LEU A 13 9.46 -13.58 -8.24
N ARG A 14 10.75 -13.63 -7.92
CA ARG A 14 11.36 -12.80 -6.87
C ARG A 14 11.09 -11.29 -7.00
N PRO A 15 11.26 -10.64 -8.17
CA PRO A 15 11.00 -9.20 -8.29
C PRO A 15 9.52 -8.85 -8.04
N LEU A 16 8.59 -9.66 -8.55
CA LEU A 16 7.14 -9.43 -8.40
C LEU A 16 6.70 -9.60 -6.94
N LYS A 17 7.17 -10.66 -6.27
CA LYS A 17 6.92 -10.88 -4.83
C LYS A 17 7.50 -9.74 -3.99
N LYS A 18 8.68 -9.22 -4.37
CA LYS A 18 9.26 -8.05 -3.69
C LYS A 18 8.43 -6.79 -3.88
N GLU A 19 7.89 -6.55 -5.07
CA GLU A 19 7.03 -5.40 -5.35
C GLU A 19 5.74 -5.45 -4.54
N ARG A 20 5.08 -6.61 -4.51
CA ARG A 20 3.93 -6.86 -3.65
C ARG A 20 4.25 -6.61 -2.18
N ASP A 21 5.29 -7.25 -1.64
CA ASP A 21 5.66 -7.11 -0.22
C ASP A 21 6.00 -5.64 0.14
N GLN A 22 6.50 -4.87 -0.82
CA GLN A 22 6.75 -3.43 -0.64
C GLN A 22 5.46 -2.61 -0.68
N ALA A 23 4.51 -2.97 -1.53
CA ALA A 23 3.18 -2.37 -1.57
C ALA A 23 2.42 -2.64 -0.26
N GLU A 24 2.44 -3.87 0.27
CA GLU A 24 1.86 -4.23 1.58
C GLU A 24 2.39 -3.35 2.71
N LYS A 25 3.72 -3.24 2.82
CA LYS A 25 4.34 -2.37 3.83
C LYS A 25 3.97 -0.90 3.65
N SER A 26 3.69 -0.48 2.42
CA SER A 26 3.28 0.90 2.14
C SER A 26 1.82 1.12 2.55
N MET A 27 0.94 0.15 2.31
CA MET A 27 -0.44 0.15 2.80
C MET A 27 -0.49 0.17 4.33
N GLU A 28 0.26 -0.71 5.02
CA GLU A 28 0.30 -0.75 6.49
C GLU A 28 0.73 0.59 7.09
N LYS A 29 1.75 1.23 6.52
CA LYS A 29 2.22 2.55 6.96
C LYS A 29 1.19 3.64 6.70
N ALA A 30 0.53 3.60 5.54
CA ALA A 30 -0.51 4.57 5.20
C ALA A 30 -1.73 4.41 6.13
N GLN A 31 -2.13 3.18 6.43
CA GLN A 31 -3.22 2.89 7.37
C GLN A 31 -2.90 3.37 8.78
N GLN A 32 -1.70 3.09 9.32
CA GLN A 32 -1.27 3.62 10.61
C GLN A 32 -1.27 5.17 10.64
N ALA A 33 -0.73 5.81 9.60
CA ALA A 33 -0.74 7.26 9.51
C ALA A 33 -2.16 7.84 9.38
N LEU A 34 -3.08 7.10 8.74
CA LEU A 34 -4.47 7.48 8.61
C LEU A 34 -5.16 7.43 9.97
N GLU A 35 -4.98 6.36 10.74
CA GLU A 35 -5.51 6.22 12.10
C GLU A 35 -5.05 7.37 13.00
N GLU A 36 -3.77 7.74 12.94
CA GLU A 36 -3.23 8.88 13.69
C GLU A 36 -3.91 10.20 13.33
N VAL A 37 -4.12 10.47 12.04
CA VAL A 37 -4.75 11.72 11.59
C VAL A 37 -6.25 11.72 11.90
N GLU A 38 -6.91 10.57 11.82
CA GLU A 38 -8.32 10.41 12.14
C GLU A 38 -8.58 10.56 13.64
N ALA A 39 -7.64 10.15 14.50
CA ALA A 39 -7.70 10.42 15.93
C ALA A 39 -7.67 11.94 16.24
N VAL A 40 -6.90 12.73 15.49
CA VAL A 40 -6.91 14.20 15.59
C VAL A 40 -8.24 14.76 15.07
N LEU A 41 -8.70 14.30 13.91
CA LEU A 41 -9.96 14.75 13.30
C LEU A 41 -11.21 14.33 14.07
N ALA A 42 -11.10 13.38 15.01
CA ALA A 42 -12.17 12.94 15.89
C ALA A 42 -12.45 13.92 17.04
N ASP A 43 -11.55 14.86 17.32
CA ASP A 43 -11.74 15.89 18.34
C ASP A 43 -12.80 16.92 17.88
N PRO A 44 -13.98 16.99 18.54
CA PRO A 44 -15.02 17.93 18.15
C PRO A 44 -14.61 19.41 18.34
N GLU A 45 -13.72 19.70 19.29
CA GLU A 45 -13.26 21.07 19.55
C GLU A 45 -12.44 21.63 18.39
N LEU A 46 -11.81 20.76 17.60
CA LEU A 46 -11.04 21.13 16.41
C LEU A 46 -11.89 21.89 15.38
N TYR A 47 -13.21 21.65 15.35
CA TYR A 47 -14.14 22.29 14.43
C TYR A 47 -14.76 23.57 14.99
N THR A 48 -14.81 23.72 16.31
CA THR A 48 -15.47 24.85 16.98
C THR A 48 -14.49 25.94 17.42
N ASP A 49 -13.25 25.58 17.74
CA ASP A 49 -12.22 26.53 18.15
C ASP A 49 -11.63 27.25 16.94
N SER A 50 -11.93 28.55 16.82
CA SER A 50 -11.44 29.40 15.74
C SER A 50 -9.90 29.51 15.67
N THR A 51 -9.19 29.25 16.77
CA THR A 51 -7.72 29.28 16.83
C THR A 51 -7.09 28.03 16.20
N ARG A 52 -7.83 26.92 16.09
CA ARG A 52 -7.36 25.63 15.58
C ARG A 52 -7.66 25.39 14.11
N LYS A 53 -8.21 26.37 13.38
CA LYS A 53 -8.54 26.25 11.94
C LYS A 53 -7.36 25.80 11.07
N ALA A 54 -6.15 26.24 11.40
CA ALA A 54 -4.94 25.83 10.67
C ALA A 54 -4.63 24.35 10.88
N GLU A 55 -4.76 23.86 12.12
CA GLU A 55 -4.60 22.45 12.47
C GLU A 55 -5.63 21.58 11.74
N LEU A 56 -6.90 21.98 11.75
CA LEU A 56 -7.98 21.27 11.04
C LEU A 56 -7.67 21.15 9.53
N THR A 57 -7.26 22.25 8.92
CA THR A 57 -6.96 22.28 7.47
C THR A 57 -5.77 21.38 7.14
N GLN A 58 -4.73 21.38 7.98
CA GLN A 58 -3.57 20.51 7.82
C GLN A 58 -3.93 19.03 8.01
N ALA A 59 -4.74 18.71 9.02
CA ALA A 59 -5.18 17.34 9.29
C ALA A 59 -6.02 16.78 8.14
N LEU A 60 -6.96 17.56 7.59
CA LEU A 60 -7.76 17.18 6.43
C LEU A 60 -6.90 17.00 5.17
N ALA A 61 -5.96 17.90 4.91
CA ALA A 61 -5.04 17.77 3.78
C ALA A 61 -4.16 16.52 3.88
N LYS A 62 -3.64 16.25 5.09
CA LYS A 62 -2.86 15.04 5.37
C LYS A 62 -3.70 13.78 5.22
N GLN A 63 -4.96 13.77 5.66
CA GLN A 63 -5.88 12.64 5.46
C GLN A 63 -6.08 12.34 3.97
N ALA A 64 -6.34 13.37 3.15
CA ALA A 64 -6.52 13.21 1.72
C ALA A 64 -5.26 12.66 1.03
N GLU A 65 -4.09 13.17 1.40
CA GLU A 65 -2.80 12.68 0.89
C GLU A 65 -2.55 11.22 1.26
N ILE A 66 -2.80 10.85 2.52
CA ILE A 66 -2.62 9.48 3.00
C ILE A 66 -3.56 8.52 2.26
N LYS A 67 -4.84 8.89 2.08
CA LYS A 67 -5.80 8.08 1.32
C LYS A 67 -5.35 7.87 -0.12
N ALA A 68 -4.88 8.91 -0.80
CA ALA A 68 -4.34 8.78 -2.15
C ALA A 68 -3.10 7.85 -2.22
N ARG A 69 -2.24 7.87 -1.19
CA ARG A 69 -1.09 6.95 -1.09
C ARG A 69 -1.53 5.51 -0.82
N LEU A 70 -2.57 5.32 0.01
CA LEU A 70 -3.14 4.01 0.27
C LEU A 70 -3.72 3.41 -1.02
N ASP A 71 -4.54 4.18 -1.74
CA ASP A 71 -5.11 3.76 -3.03
C ASP A 71 -4.02 3.38 -4.03
N ALA A 72 -2.95 4.19 -4.14
CA ALA A 72 -1.84 3.90 -5.04
C ALA A 72 -1.07 2.62 -4.65
N ALA A 73 -0.90 2.37 -3.34
CA ALA A 73 -0.28 1.16 -2.84
C ALA A 73 -1.16 -0.07 -3.09
N GLU A 74 -2.48 0.04 -2.93
CA GLU A 74 -3.45 -1.02 -3.25
C GLU A 74 -3.42 -1.37 -4.74
N GLN A 75 -3.41 -0.37 -5.63
CA GLN A 75 -3.28 -0.61 -7.07
C GLN A 75 -1.96 -1.31 -7.44
N THR A 76 -0.86 -0.91 -6.81
CA THR A 76 0.45 -1.55 -7.01
C THR A 76 0.44 -2.99 -6.52
N TRP A 77 -0.17 -3.23 -5.35
CA TRP A 77 -0.29 -4.57 -4.78
C TRP A 77 -1.10 -5.50 -5.68
N LEU A 78 -2.26 -5.03 -6.16
CA LEU A 78 -3.14 -5.81 -7.04
C LEU A 78 -2.42 -6.17 -8.35
N ALA A 79 -1.77 -5.19 -8.99
CA ALA A 79 -1.02 -5.44 -10.22
C ALA A 79 0.15 -6.42 -10.02
N ALA A 80 0.84 -6.34 -8.87
CA ALA A 80 1.92 -7.26 -8.54
C ALA A 80 1.42 -8.69 -8.30
N GLU A 81 0.29 -8.86 -7.62
CA GLU A 81 -0.34 -10.18 -7.42
C GLU A 81 -0.82 -10.78 -8.75
N GLU A 82 -1.50 -10.01 -9.60
CA GLU A 82 -1.90 -10.44 -10.95
C GLU A 82 -0.69 -10.89 -11.79
N ALA A 83 0.42 -10.15 -11.71
CA ALA A 83 1.66 -10.51 -12.39
C ALA A 83 2.30 -11.78 -11.83
N VAL A 84 2.26 -12.00 -10.51
CA VAL A 84 2.72 -13.24 -9.87
C VAL A 84 1.90 -14.41 -10.40
N GLU A 85 0.57 -14.31 -10.38
CA GLU A 85 -0.33 -15.37 -10.86
C GLU A 85 -0.10 -15.69 -12.34
N ALA A 86 0.02 -14.66 -13.18
CA ALA A 86 0.29 -14.84 -14.61
C ALA A 86 1.64 -15.54 -14.85
N MET A 87 2.70 -15.12 -14.14
CA MET A 87 4.03 -15.73 -14.25
C MET A 87 4.02 -17.17 -13.73
N GLU A 88 3.29 -17.46 -12.65
CA GLU A 88 3.15 -18.82 -12.14
C GLU A 88 2.40 -19.72 -13.14
N ALA A 89 1.36 -19.22 -13.79
CA ALA A 89 0.63 -19.93 -14.84
C ALA A 89 1.51 -20.22 -16.07
N GLU A 90 2.26 -19.23 -16.55
CA GLU A 90 3.23 -19.42 -17.66
C GLU A 90 4.28 -20.47 -17.32
N LEU A 91 4.81 -20.45 -16.10
CA LEU A 91 5.81 -21.39 -15.63
C LEU A 91 5.29 -22.82 -15.46
N LEU A 92 3.98 -23.01 -15.31
CA LEU A 92 3.30 -24.31 -15.24
C LEU A 92 2.92 -24.85 -16.62
N ALA A 93 2.78 -23.98 -17.62
CA ALA A 93 2.47 -24.34 -19.00
C ALA A 93 3.70 -24.79 -19.82
N ILE A 94 4.91 -24.69 -19.25
CA ILE A 94 6.20 -25.10 -19.82
C ILE A 94 6.64 -26.44 -19.21
#